data_AF-A0A6C0AGI7-F1
#
_entry.id   AF-A0A6C0AGI7-F1
#
_cell.length_a   1.000
_cell.length_b   1.000
_cell.length_c   1.000
_cell.angle_alpha   90.00
_cell.angle_beta   90.00
_cell.angle_gamma   90.00
#
_symmetry.space_group_name_H-M   'P 1'
#
loop_
_entity.id
_entity.type
_entity.pdbx_description
1 polymer ?
#
loop_
_entity_poly.entity_id
_entity_poly.type
_entity_poly.pdbx_seq_one_letter_code
_entity_poly.pdbx_strand_id
1 'polypeptide(L)'
;MNSSKCENVMIVSRYKENIDWINDLFENNCLIDKCIIINKSDENININSKKIEIIKSNNVGREGESYLTYIINNYENLPNNIWFVQADPFDHSPDFMNLMENTTINKYIHKNFQCLTYRYNEFIPPQNIEFDHRFYIDNNRIIQYYIDSRTQQTLEQHEFFDFFHSQKVEELRQKTPMPYGNYLHFMCGTSNIPVPKNIIPYCWSSIFFVKKESIYLNKKSCYIKLREILLKDDDQGGLQGFVLERLWNYILTHNSYDSLEELNKVNWKYSNFCALWNKNSNLVLFYTKSHEIHPLIKKPEYDANYAMIYYNNIEKKYEVKDGIYYIFESDSGMFCLNLQTAKTLLSMKIETANLFGPISSFGNILSNLFKPQTKSVSFVDSPVQCVSKIDNKFNNSDKLLDKKGALALKKNLLSHDSNKYQNH
;
A
#
# COMPACT_ATOMS: atom_id res chain seq x y z
N MET A 1 -3.07 23.47 33.71
CA MET A 1 -3.98 22.79 32.77
C MET A 1 -3.63 21.31 32.80
N ASN A 2 -4.52 20.44 33.25
CA ASN A 2 -4.29 19.00 33.13
C ASN A 2 -4.42 18.66 31.65
N SER A 3 -3.38 18.07 31.04
CA SER A 3 -3.56 17.39 29.76
C SER A 3 -4.54 16.24 30.01
N SER A 4 -5.69 16.28 29.33
CA SER A 4 -6.61 15.14 29.32
C SER A 4 -5.84 13.94 28.80
N LYS A 5 -5.72 12.88 29.62
CA LYS A 5 -5.02 11.65 29.23
C LYS A 5 -5.57 11.17 27.88
N CYS A 6 -4.68 10.78 26.99
CA CYS A 6 -5.06 10.22 25.70
C CYS A 6 -5.69 8.83 25.92
N GLU A 7 -7.02 8.79 26.05
CA GLU A 7 -7.80 7.58 26.27
C GLU A 7 -7.83 6.69 25.01
N ASN A 8 -7.47 5.41 25.20
CA ASN A 8 -7.44 4.35 24.19
C ASN A 8 -8.53 3.30 24.49
N VAL A 9 -9.54 3.16 23.62
CA VAL A 9 -10.70 2.26 23.86
C VAL A 9 -10.90 1.27 22.73
N MET A 10 -11.05 -0.02 23.07
CA MET A 10 -11.44 -1.07 22.13
C MET A 10 -12.94 -1.36 22.25
N ILE A 11 -13.65 -1.42 21.12
CA ILE A 11 -15.08 -1.71 21.02
C ILE A 11 -15.23 -3.06 20.31
N VAL A 12 -15.73 -4.05 21.02
CA VAL A 12 -15.90 -5.42 20.51
C VAL A 12 -17.38 -5.70 20.28
N SER A 13 -17.76 -6.03 19.05
CA SER A 13 -19.11 -6.52 18.74
C SER A 13 -19.14 -8.05 18.85
N ARG A 14 -19.86 -8.59 19.84
CA ARG A 14 -19.99 -10.03 20.09
C ARG A 14 -21.44 -10.48 19.95
N TYR A 15 -21.67 -11.58 19.24
CA TYR A 15 -22.85 -12.41 19.41
C TYR A 15 -22.52 -13.62 20.31
N LYS A 16 -21.86 -14.66 19.79
CA LYS A 16 -21.59 -15.93 20.50
C LYS A 16 -20.13 -16.39 20.45
N GLU A 17 -19.27 -15.59 19.83
CA GLU A 17 -17.87 -15.89 19.60
C GLU A 17 -17.12 -16.08 20.94
N ASN A 18 -16.04 -16.86 20.91
CA ASN A 18 -15.10 -16.92 22.03
C ASN A 18 -14.32 -15.60 22.09
N ILE A 19 -14.11 -15.10 23.31
CA ILE A 19 -13.44 -13.81 23.56
C ILE A 19 -12.37 -13.93 24.66
N ASP A 20 -11.88 -15.16 24.92
CA ASP A 20 -10.89 -15.41 25.98
C ASP A 20 -9.56 -14.69 25.68
N TRP A 21 -9.25 -14.50 24.40
CA TRP A 21 -8.11 -13.71 23.90
C TRP A 21 -8.07 -12.27 24.42
N ILE A 22 -9.20 -11.71 24.86
CA ILE A 22 -9.25 -10.37 25.47
C ILE A 22 -8.51 -10.37 26.83
N ASN A 23 -8.51 -11.49 27.55
CA ASN A 23 -7.74 -11.62 28.80
C ASN A 23 -6.23 -11.55 28.49
N ASP A 24 -5.76 -12.38 27.54
CA ASP A 24 -4.37 -12.41 27.08
C ASP A 24 -3.90 -11.03 26.60
N LEU A 25 -4.77 -10.28 25.90
CA LEU A 25 -4.48 -8.92 25.46
C LEU A 25 -4.20 -7.96 26.64
N PHE A 26 -4.94 -8.09 27.74
CA PHE A 26 -4.75 -7.23 28.92
C PHE A 26 -3.63 -7.69 29.85
N GLU A 27 -3.34 -8.99 29.91
CA GLU A 27 -2.17 -9.53 30.62
C GLU A 27 -0.85 -9.05 30.00
N ASN A 28 -0.79 -8.99 28.66
CA ASN A 28 0.39 -8.51 27.91
C ASN A 28 0.56 -6.97 27.90
N ASN A 29 -0.10 -6.25 28.84
CA ASN A 29 0.06 -4.82 29.07
C ASN A 29 -0.13 -3.94 27.81
N CYS A 30 -1.16 -4.23 27.01
CA CYS A 30 -1.51 -3.44 25.85
C CYS A 30 -1.84 -1.96 26.18
N LEU A 31 -1.68 -1.08 25.19
CA LEU A 31 -1.96 0.36 25.27
C LEU A 31 -3.45 0.68 25.48
N ILE A 32 -4.34 -0.31 25.42
CA ILE A 32 -5.78 -0.15 25.63
C ILE A 32 -6.06 0.13 27.11
N ASP A 33 -6.69 1.27 27.37
CA ASP A 33 -7.14 1.67 28.70
C ASP A 33 -8.42 0.92 29.09
N LYS A 34 -9.32 0.73 28.12
CA LYS A 34 -10.66 0.16 28.31
C LYS A 34 -11.10 -0.68 27.11
N CYS A 35 -11.75 -1.81 27.35
CA CYS A 35 -12.49 -2.57 26.34
C CYS A 35 -13.99 -2.52 26.68
N ILE A 36 -14.83 -2.30 25.67
CA ILE A 36 -16.29 -2.28 25.77
C ILE A 36 -16.82 -3.39 24.85
N ILE A 37 -17.41 -4.41 25.46
CA ILE A 37 -17.96 -5.57 24.76
C ILE A 37 -19.46 -5.36 24.61
N ILE A 38 -19.91 -5.12 23.38
CA ILE A 38 -21.32 -5.05 23.02
C ILE A 38 -21.80 -6.49 22.82
N ASN A 39 -22.41 -7.07 23.85
CA ASN A 39 -22.87 -8.46 23.87
C ASN A 39 -24.31 -8.56 23.34
N LYS A 40 -24.46 -9.19 22.18
CA LYS A 40 -25.73 -9.37 21.45
C LYS A 40 -26.41 -10.72 21.71
N SER A 41 -25.81 -11.63 22.47
CA SER A 41 -26.47 -12.87 22.91
C SER A 41 -26.93 -12.79 24.38
N ASP A 42 -27.77 -13.75 24.78
CA ASP A 42 -28.25 -13.93 26.16
C ASP A 42 -27.26 -14.68 27.06
N GLU A 43 -26.06 -14.99 26.55
CA GLU A 43 -24.98 -15.59 27.31
C GLU A 43 -24.36 -14.55 28.26
N ASN A 44 -24.28 -14.91 29.54
CA ASN A 44 -23.54 -14.12 30.52
C ASN A 44 -22.04 -14.34 30.32
N ILE A 45 -21.33 -13.26 29.97
CA ILE A 45 -19.87 -13.24 29.87
C ILE A 45 -19.30 -13.02 31.27
N ASN A 46 -18.50 -13.96 31.78
CA ASN A 46 -17.83 -13.83 33.06
C ASN A 46 -16.35 -13.46 32.87
N ILE A 47 -16.08 -12.17 32.67
CA ILE A 47 -14.71 -11.63 32.58
C ILE A 47 -14.48 -10.65 33.72
N ASN A 48 -13.53 -10.98 34.59
CA ASN A 48 -13.25 -10.22 35.82
C ASN A 48 -12.06 -9.26 35.63
N SER A 49 -12.25 -8.20 34.83
CA SER A 49 -11.24 -7.16 34.63
C SER A 49 -11.86 -5.77 34.79
N LYS A 50 -11.22 -4.91 35.59
CA LYS A 50 -11.63 -3.51 35.78
C LYS A 50 -11.49 -2.64 34.52
N LYS A 51 -10.78 -3.13 33.49
CA LYS A 51 -10.68 -2.47 32.18
C LYS A 51 -11.82 -2.86 31.23
N ILE A 52 -12.67 -3.82 31.58
CA ILE A 52 -13.67 -4.39 30.67
C ILE A 52 -15.07 -4.00 31.13
N GLU A 53 -15.83 -3.41 30.21
CA GLU A 53 -17.26 -3.12 30.37
C GLU A 53 -18.05 -4.01 29.41
N ILE A 54 -19.14 -4.62 29.89
CA ILE A 54 -20.04 -5.43 29.05
C ILE A 54 -21.36 -4.68 28.94
N ILE A 55 -21.71 -4.27 27.71
CA ILE A 55 -22.97 -3.62 27.37
C ILE A 55 -23.87 -4.64 26.70
N LYS A 56 -25.01 -4.95 27.31
CA LYS A 56 -26.04 -5.79 26.71
C LYS A 56 -26.71 -5.04 25.54
N SER A 57 -26.85 -5.71 24.40
CA SER A 57 -27.62 -5.23 23.25
C SER A 57 -28.49 -6.34 22.66
N ASN A 58 -29.40 -5.98 21.76
CA ASN A 58 -30.19 -6.93 20.98
C ASN A 58 -29.38 -7.42 19.77
N ASN A 59 -29.65 -8.65 19.30
CA ASN A 59 -29.05 -9.17 18.08
C ASN A 59 -29.68 -8.56 16.82
N VAL A 60 -29.24 -7.34 16.48
CA VAL A 60 -29.77 -6.49 15.41
C VAL A 60 -28.60 -5.89 14.64
N GLY A 61 -28.67 -5.84 13.30
CA GLY A 61 -27.79 -5.05 12.44
C GLY A 61 -26.29 -5.40 12.43
N ARG A 62 -25.92 -6.62 12.83
CA ARG A 62 -24.55 -7.15 12.84
C ARG A 62 -23.55 -6.24 13.60
N GLU A 63 -22.27 -6.29 13.25
CA GLU A 63 -21.24 -5.37 13.79
C GLU A 63 -21.48 -3.91 13.43
N GLY A 64 -22.02 -3.63 12.23
CA GLY A 64 -22.26 -2.27 11.76
C GLY A 64 -23.18 -1.46 12.68
N GLU A 65 -24.26 -2.06 13.19
CA GLU A 65 -25.15 -1.43 14.15
C GLU A 65 -24.48 -1.21 15.51
N SER A 66 -23.66 -2.16 15.98
CA SER A 66 -22.92 -2.03 17.23
C SER A 66 -22.03 -0.78 17.21
N TYR A 67 -21.30 -0.58 16.11
CA TYR A 67 -20.38 0.53 15.93
C TYR A 67 -21.13 1.87 15.78
N LEU A 68 -22.19 1.91 14.97
CA LEU A 68 -23.02 3.10 14.83
C LEU A 68 -23.67 3.51 16.16
N THR A 69 -24.22 2.56 16.91
CA THR A 69 -24.82 2.81 18.24
C THR A 69 -23.79 3.35 19.22
N TYR A 70 -22.58 2.79 19.26
CA TYR A 70 -21.50 3.33 20.09
C TYR A 70 -21.15 4.77 19.72
N ILE A 71 -20.95 5.06 18.43
CA ILE A 71 -20.64 6.40 17.91
C ILE A 71 -21.76 7.39 18.25
N ILE A 72 -23.03 7.04 18.01
CA ILE A 72 -24.19 7.91 18.25
C ILE A 72 -24.31 8.23 19.75
N ASN A 73 -24.20 7.23 20.63
CA ASN A 73 -24.40 7.43 22.06
C ASN A 73 -23.27 8.23 22.69
N ASN A 74 -22.03 8.02 22.26
CA ASN A 74 -20.84 8.65 22.84
C ASN A 74 -20.33 9.87 22.06
N TYR A 75 -21.04 10.32 21.01
CA TYR A 75 -20.54 11.31 20.05
C TYR A 75 -19.90 12.55 20.69
N GLU A 76 -20.51 13.15 21.72
CA GLU A 76 -19.97 14.37 22.36
C GLU A 76 -18.74 14.10 23.26
N ASN A 77 -18.49 12.84 23.63
CA ASN A 77 -17.48 12.39 24.58
C ASN A 77 -16.66 11.21 24.03
N LEU A 78 -16.34 11.22 22.74
CA LEU A 78 -15.56 10.13 22.12
C LEU A 78 -14.13 10.09 22.68
N PRO A 79 -13.61 8.90 23.04
CA PRO A 79 -12.21 8.72 23.41
C PRO A 79 -11.31 8.97 22.20
N ASN A 80 -10.05 9.37 22.44
CA ASN A 80 -9.18 9.88 21.38
C ASN A 80 -8.86 8.83 20.32
N ASN A 81 -8.65 7.60 20.76
CA ASN A 81 -8.20 6.47 19.95
C ASN A 81 -9.18 5.30 20.14
N ILE A 82 -9.80 4.84 19.05
CA ILE A 82 -10.84 3.80 19.07
C ILE A 82 -10.43 2.65 18.15
N TRP A 83 -10.55 1.42 18.64
CA TRP A 83 -10.47 0.20 17.84
C TRP A 83 -11.86 -0.40 17.73
N PHE A 84 -12.36 -0.64 16.52
CA PHE A 84 -13.59 -1.37 16.27
C PHE A 84 -13.25 -2.78 15.77
N VAL A 85 -13.77 -3.79 16.47
CA VAL A 85 -13.35 -5.19 16.32
C VAL A 85 -14.56 -6.13 16.39
N GLN A 86 -14.57 -7.16 15.54
CA GLN A 86 -15.45 -8.31 15.71
C GLN A 86 -14.93 -9.21 16.84
N ALA A 87 -15.81 -9.93 17.53
CA ALA A 87 -15.41 -10.74 18.68
C ALA A 87 -14.49 -11.92 18.35
N ASP A 88 -14.57 -12.47 17.15
CA ASP A 88 -13.53 -13.31 16.55
C ASP A 88 -12.85 -12.53 15.41
N PRO A 89 -11.65 -11.96 15.63
CA PRO A 89 -10.94 -11.22 14.59
C PRO A 89 -10.08 -12.10 13.69
N PHE A 90 -9.82 -13.37 14.03
CA PHE A 90 -8.61 -14.07 13.56
C PHE A 90 -8.66 -14.53 12.10
N ASP A 91 -9.82 -14.94 11.60
CA ASP A 91 -10.03 -15.29 10.19
C ASP A 91 -9.75 -14.12 9.25
N HIS A 92 -9.95 -12.89 9.73
CA HIS A 92 -9.79 -11.65 8.95
C HIS A 92 -8.55 -10.86 9.32
N SER A 93 -7.99 -11.08 10.51
CA SER A 93 -6.78 -10.46 11.04
C SER A 93 -5.94 -11.53 11.76
N PRO A 94 -5.21 -12.38 11.02
CA PRO A 94 -4.51 -13.52 11.62
C PRO A 94 -3.28 -13.10 12.47
N ASP A 95 -2.85 -11.83 12.39
CA ASP A 95 -1.81 -11.25 13.25
C ASP A 95 -2.41 -10.28 14.31
N PHE A 96 -3.71 -10.38 14.62
CA PHE A 96 -4.42 -9.39 15.44
C PHE A 96 -3.75 -9.13 16.80
N MET A 97 -3.31 -10.16 17.53
CA MET A 97 -2.65 -9.97 18.82
C MET A 97 -1.37 -9.14 18.70
N ASN A 98 -0.54 -9.43 17.69
CA ASN A 98 0.68 -8.66 17.40
C ASN A 98 0.37 -7.22 16.99
N LEU A 99 -0.72 -6.99 16.23
CA LEU A 99 -1.21 -5.66 15.84
C LEU A 99 -1.70 -4.83 17.04
N MET A 100 -1.99 -5.48 18.17
CA MET A 100 -2.41 -4.85 19.42
C MET A 100 -1.27 -4.73 20.46
N GLU A 101 -0.06 -5.18 20.14
CA GLU A 101 1.13 -4.89 20.95
C GLU A 101 1.52 -3.41 20.91
N ASN A 102 2.11 -2.91 22.01
CA ASN A 102 2.49 -1.50 22.14
C ASN A 102 3.50 -1.05 21.08
N THR A 103 4.45 -1.92 20.76
CA THR A 103 5.44 -1.82 19.68
C THR A 103 4.79 -1.55 18.34
N THR A 104 3.80 -2.37 17.97
CA THR A 104 3.08 -2.31 16.69
C THR A 104 2.06 -1.17 16.64
N ILE A 105 1.30 -0.95 17.73
CA ILE A 105 0.35 0.18 17.86
C ILE A 105 1.06 1.52 17.59
N ASN A 106 2.25 1.72 18.14
CA ASN A 106 3.04 2.94 17.92
C ASN A 106 3.37 3.20 16.42
N LYS A 107 3.39 2.15 15.58
CA LYS A 107 3.59 2.27 14.12
C LYS A 107 2.36 2.79 13.37
N TYR A 108 1.16 2.81 13.96
CA TYR A 108 -0.06 3.26 13.28
C TYR A 108 -0.96 4.23 14.05
N ILE A 109 -0.85 4.33 15.38
CA ILE A 109 -1.67 5.22 16.23
C ILE A 109 -1.55 6.72 15.86
N HIS A 110 -0.51 7.10 15.12
CA HIS A 110 -0.36 8.45 14.60
C HIS A 110 -1.30 8.77 13.42
N LYS A 111 -1.77 7.75 12.68
CA LYS A 111 -2.74 7.88 11.57
C LYS A 111 -4.12 8.27 12.10
N ASN A 112 -4.99 8.78 11.23
CA ASN A 112 -6.39 9.08 11.59
C ASN A 112 -7.29 7.84 11.48
N PHE A 113 -6.94 6.91 10.57
CA PHE A 113 -7.58 5.62 10.37
C PHE A 113 -6.48 4.60 10.00
N GLN A 114 -6.64 3.35 10.45
CA GLN A 114 -5.81 2.22 10.01
C GLN A 114 -6.68 0.96 9.92
N CYS A 115 -6.73 0.34 8.74
CA CYS A 115 -7.33 -0.98 8.60
C CYS A 115 -6.46 -2.05 9.27
N LEU A 116 -7.07 -2.99 9.99
CA LEU A 116 -6.37 -4.03 10.74
C LEU A 116 -6.68 -5.45 10.22
N THR A 117 -7.42 -5.59 9.13
CA THR A 117 -7.63 -6.88 8.44
C THR A 117 -6.58 -7.16 7.36
N TYR A 118 -6.39 -8.43 7.05
CA TYR A 118 -5.60 -8.93 5.93
C TYR A 118 -6.49 -9.29 4.72
N ARG A 119 -7.08 -10.49 4.69
CA ARG A 119 -7.74 -11.02 3.48
C ARG A 119 -9.03 -11.76 3.78
N TYR A 120 -9.90 -11.91 2.78
CA TYR A 120 -11.19 -12.59 2.94
C TYR A 120 -11.02 -14.09 3.18
N ASN A 121 -10.17 -14.72 2.37
CA ASN A 121 -9.79 -16.11 2.46
C ASN A 121 -8.41 -16.30 1.83
N GLU A 122 -7.87 -17.51 1.82
CA GLU A 122 -6.50 -17.75 1.37
C GLU A 122 -6.21 -17.51 -0.13
N PHE A 123 -7.26 -17.38 -0.94
CA PHE A 123 -7.19 -17.19 -2.40
C PHE A 123 -7.56 -15.77 -2.86
N ILE A 124 -8.05 -14.91 -1.96
CA ILE A 124 -8.61 -13.59 -2.29
C ILE A 124 -8.07 -12.52 -1.34
N PRO A 125 -7.25 -11.55 -1.81
CA PRO A 125 -6.74 -11.37 -3.18
C PRO A 125 -5.81 -12.50 -3.67
N PRO A 126 -5.58 -12.61 -4.99
CA PRO A 126 -4.74 -13.64 -5.58
C PRO A 126 -3.27 -13.58 -5.12
N GLN A 127 -2.53 -14.65 -5.41
CA GLN A 127 -1.12 -14.86 -5.05
C GLN A 127 -0.22 -13.66 -5.43
N ASN A 128 0.91 -13.51 -4.72
CA ASN A 128 1.90 -12.40 -4.77
C ASN A 128 1.60 -11.18 -3.87
N ILE A 129 0.54 -11.19 -3.06
CA ILE A 129 0.27 -10.14 -2.05
C ILE A 129 1.35 -10.09 -0.96
N GLU A 130 1.98 -11.24 -0.70
CA GLU A 130 3.07 -11.43 0.24
C GLU A 130 4.37 -10.67 -0.11
N PHE A 131 4.51 -10.25 -1.38
CA PHE A 131 5.61 -9.40 -1.83
C PHE A 131 5.27 -7.90 -1.80
N ASP A 132 4.03 -7.52 -1.48
CA ASP A 132 3.63 -6.12 -1.38
C ASP A 132 3.83 -5.60 0.06
N HIS A 133 5.00 -5.01 0.31
CA HIS A 133 5.35 -4.46 1.63
C HIS A 133 4.44 -3.31 2.10
N ARG A 134 3.52 -2.78 1.26
CA ARG A 134 2.45 -1.88 1.72
C ARG A 134 1.46 -2.60 2.65
N PHE A 135 1.40 -3.92 2.56
CA PHE A 135 0.46 -4.77 3.30
C PHE A 135 1.00 -5.30 4.63
N TYR A 136 1.96 -4.59 5.21
CA TYR A 136 2.62 -4.98 6.45
C TYR A 136 2.84 -3.77 7.37
N ILE A 137 2.63 -3.98 8.68
CA ILE A 137 3.04 -3.06 9.75
C ILE A 137 3.87 -3.87 10.74
N ASP A 138 5.16 -3.57 10.82
CA ASP A 138 6.12 -4.29 11.67
C ASP A 138 6.13 -5.82 11.41
N ASN A 139 6.08 -6.19 10.12
CA ASN A 139 5.94 -7.57 9.61
C ASN A 139 4.57 -8.23 9.87
N ASN A 140 3.61 -7.55 10.50
CA ASN A 140 2.23 -8.05 10.68
C ASN A 140 1.34 -7.67 9.51
N ARG A 141 0.55 -8.63 9.02
CA ARG A 141 -0.26 -8.57 7.81
C ARG A 141 -1.48 -7.66 7.95
N ILE A 142 -1.62 -6.69 7.05
CA ILE A 142 -2.75 -5.75 6.94
C ILE A 142 -2.97 -5.39 5.48
N ILE A 143 -4.20 -5.27 4.98
CA ILE A 143 -4.47 -4.82 3.61
C ILE A 143 -5.42 -3.63 3.60
N GLN A 144 -5.02 -2.62 2.85
CA GLN A 144 -5.87 -1.51 2.48
C GLN A 144 -6.30 -1.69 1.02
N TYR A 145 -7.53 -2.17 0.80
CA TYR A 145 -8.09 -2.30 -0.55
C TYR A 145 -8.55 -0.94 -1.08
N TYR A 146 -8.67 -0.86 -2.40
CA TYR A 146 -9.37 0.22 -3.08
C TYR A 146 -10.45 -0.39 -3.96
N ILE A 147 -11.63 0.22 -3.99
CA ILE A 147 -12.78 -0.25 -4.77
C ILE A 147 -13.33 0.86 -5.66
N ASP A 148 -13.88 0.47 -6.81
CA ASP A 148 -14.73 1.37 -7.60
C ASP A 148 -16.03 1.64 -6.82
N SER A 149 -16.40 2.90 -6.62
CA SER A 149 -17.50 3.28 -5.73
C SER A 149 -18.90 2.94 -6.28
N ARG A 150 -19.00 2.47 -7.54
CA ARG A 150 -20.26 2.13 -8.20
C ARG A 150 -20.49 0.62 -8.22
N THR A 151 -19.48 -0.13 -8.64
CA THR A 151 -19.48 -1.61 -8.74
C THR A 151 -19.06 -2.29 -7.44
N GLN A 152 -18.38 -1.55 -6.56
CA GLN A 152 -17.78 -2.00 -5.29
C GLN A 152 -16.74 -3.13 -5.44
N GLN A 153 -16.22 -3.36 -6.65
CA GLN A 153 -15.18 -4.34 -6.94
C GLN A 153 -13.79 -3.76 -6.68
N THR A 154 -12.82 -4.60 -6.32
CA THR A 154 -11.46 -4.16 -5.99
C THR A 154 -10.66 -3.75 -7.22
N LEU A 155 -9.72 -2.83 -7.02
CA LEU A 155 -8.88 -2.21 -8.03
C LEU A 155 -7.39 -2.29 -7.62
N GLU A 156 -6.51 -1.67 -8.42
CA GLU A 156 -5.04 -1.74 -8.34
C GLU A 156 -4.47 -3.15 -8.66
N GLN A 157 -3.24 -3.42 -8.19
CA GLN A 157 -2.45 -4.64 -8.40
C GLN A 157 -3.15 -5.93 -8.00
N HIS A 158 -4.03 -5.83 -7.01
CA HIS A 158 -4.66 -6.94 -6.31
C HIS A 158 -6.15 -6.96 -6.59
N GLU A 159 -6.54 -6.52 -7.80
CA GLU A 159 -7.91 -6.59 -8.29
C GLU A 159 -8.41 -8.04 -8.28
N PHE A 160 -9.62 -8.22 -7.79
CA PHE A 160 -10.37 -9.46 -7.87
C PHE A 160 -11.86 -9.15 -7.98
N PHE A 161 -12.57 -10.05 -8.65
CA PHE A 161 -14.01 -9.93 -8.77
C PHE A 161 -14.68 -10.71 -7.64
N ASP A 162 -15.30 -9.98 -6.71
CA ASP A 162 -16.15 -10.56 -5.68
C ASP A 162 -17.54 -10.83 -6.26
N PHE A 163 -17.70 -12.03 -6.80
CA PHE A 163 -18.94 -12.49 -7.42
C PHE A 163 -20.14 -12.41 -6.46
N PHE A 164 -19.96 -12.84 -5.21
CA PHE A 164 -21.04 -12.83 -4.22
C PHE A 164 -21.42 -11.42 -3.81
N HIS A 165 -20.47 -10.50 -3.65
CA HIS A 165 -20.78 -9.10 -3.40
C HIS A 165 -21.42 -8.42 -4.61
N SER A 166 -20.98 -8.74 -5.83
CA SER A 166 -21.55 -8.20 -7.07
C SER A 166 -23.04 -8.51 -7.21
N GLN A 167 -23.49 -9.71 -6.82
CA GLN A 167 -24.92 -10.04 -6.76
C GLN A 167 -25.70 -9.13 -5.79
N LYS A 168 -25.14 -8.86 -4.60
CA LYS A 168 -25.76 -7.97 -3.60
C LYS A 168 -25.85 -6.52 -4.11
N VAL A 169 -24.81 -6.06 -4.81
CA VAL A 169 -24.79 -4.72 -5.42
C VAL A 169 -25.86 -4.58 -6.50
N GLU A 170 -26.06 -5.59 -7.36
CA GLU A 170 -27.10 -5.55 -8.40
C GLU A 170 -28.53 -5.64 -7.81
N GLU A 171 -28.76 -6.40 -6.73
CA GLU A 171 -30.06 -6.37 -6.04
C GLU A 171 -30.33 -4.99 -5.40
N LEU A 172 -29.34 -4.41 -4.73
CA LEU A 172 -29.46 -3.08 -4.13
C LEU A 172 -29.60 -1.96 -5.16
N ARG A 173 -29.04 -2.13 -6.37
CA ARG A 173 -29.23 -1.20 -7.50
C ARG A 173 -30.72 -1.07 -7.87
N GLN A 174 -31.48 -2.16 -7.84
CA GLN A 174 -32.94 -2.11 -8.09
C GLN A 174 -33.70 -1.32 -7.01
N LYS A 175 -33.16 -1.27 -5.79
CA LYS A 175 -33.70 -0.53 -4.64
C LYS A 175 -33.14 0.89 -4.51
N THR A 176 -32.24 1.31 -5.40
CA THR A 176 -31.55 2.62 -5.34
C THR A 176 -32.46 3.73 -5.88
N PRO A 177 -32.85 4.75 -5.08
CA PRO A 177 -33.67 5.85 -5.56
C PRO A 177 -32.90 6.80 -6.48
N MET A 178 -33.58 7.34 -7.50
CA MET A 178 -33.06 8.46 -8.28
C MET A 178 -32.87 9.71 -7.39
N PRO A 179 -31.84 10.55 -7.64
CA PRO A 179 -30.91 10.51 -8.78
C PRO A 179 -29.64 9.68 -8.54
N TYR A 180 -29.57 8.86 -7.48
CA TYR A 180 -28.35 8.11 -7.17
C TYR A 180 -28.11 6.97 -8.16
N GLY A 181 -26.89 6.87 -8.69
CA GLY A 181 -26.53 5.85 -9.69
C GLY A 181 -26.22 4.47 -9.09
N ASN A 182 -26.02 4.36 -7.77
CA ASN A 182 -25.76 3.12 -7.05
C ASN A 182 -26.11 3.29 -5.56
N TYR A 183 -26.26 2.17 -4.84
CA TYR A 183 -26.73 2.16 -3.45
C TYR A 183 -25.73 2.78 -2.46
N LEU A 184 -24.43 2.70 -2.74
CA LEU A 184 -23.37 3.28 -1.91
C LEU A 184 -23.48 4.81 -1.93
N HIS A 185 -23.65 5.41 -3.11
CA HIS A 185 -23.90 6.84 -3.28
C HIS A 185 -25.21 7.29 -2.61
N PHE A 186 -26.27 6.48 -2.71
CA PHE A 186 -27.53 6.73 -2.00
C PHE A 186 -27.35 6.73 -0.47
N MET A 187 -26.63 5.75 0.07
CA MET A 187 -26.35 5.63 1.51
C MET A 187 -25.56 6.83 2.02
N CYS A 188 -24.50 7.25 1.31
CA CYS A 188 -23.75 8.46 1.64
C CYS A 188 -24.62 9.73 1.57
N GLY A 189 -25.21 10.00 0.41
CA GLY A 189 -25.93 11.25 0.14
C GLY A 189 -27.14 11.46 1.06
N THR A 190 -27.93 10.41 1.29
CA THR A 190 -29.10 10.46 2.17
C THR A 190 -28.69 10.67 3.63
N SER A 191 -27.55 10.13 4.04
CA SER A 191 -26.92 10.31 5.35
C SER A 191 -26.21 11.68 5.52
N ASN A 192 -26.27 12.57 4.54
CA ASN A 192 -25.49 13.82 4.51
C ASN A 192 -23.97 13.59 4.65
N ILE A 193 -23.47 12.44 4.19
CA ILE A 193 -22.04 12.16 4.01
C ILE A 193 -21.71 12.56 2.56
N PRO A 194 -20.52 13.12 2.27
CA PRO A 194 -20.14 13.42 0.89
C PRO A 194 -20.32 12.20 -0.02
N VAL A 195 -20.78 12.42 -1.25
CA VAL A 195 -20.85 11.34 -2.24
C VAL A 195 -19.43 11.13 -2.78
N PRO A 196 -18.90 9.90 -2.77
CA PRO A 196 -17.52 9.65 -3.19
C PRO A 196 -17.30 9.86 -4.68
N LYS A 197 -16.05 10.19 -5.03
CA LYS A 197 -15.51 10.05 -6.40
C LYS A 197 -15.52 8.58 -6.86
N ASN A 198 -14.89 8.29 -8.00
CA ASN A 198 -14.89 6.97 -8.62
C ASN A 198 -14.25 5.85 -7.77
N ILE A 199 -13.25 6.17 -6.95
CA ILE A 199 -12.48 5.17 -6.19
C ILE A 199 -12.46 5.55 -4.72
N ILE A 200 -12.66 4.58 -3.82
CA ILE A 200 -12.58 4.75 -2.36
C ILE A 200 -11.72 3.67 -1.70
N PRO A 201 -11.09 3.95 -0.54
CA PRO A 201 -10.46 2.93 0.29
C PRO A 201 -11.52 2.05 0.98
N TYR A 202 -11.22 0.76 1.09
CA TYR A 202 -12.05 -0.26 1.75
C TYR A 202 -11.21 -1.00 2.81
N CYS A 203 -11.74 -1.15 4.03
CA CYS A 203 -11.21 -2.03 5.05
C CYS A 203 -12.10 -3.27 5.19
N TRP A 204 -11.54 -4.46 4.95
CA TRP A 204 -12.28 -5.72 4.96
C TRP A 204 -12.85 -6.03 6.37
N SER A 205 -13.99 -6.73 6.46
CA SER A 205 -14.65 -7.19 7.70
C SER A 205 -14.79 -6.17 8.86
N SER A 206 -14.70 -4.87 8.58
CA SER A 206 -14.84 -3.79 9.57
C SER A 206 -13.95 -3.90 10.82
N ILE A 207 -12.71 -4.39 10.70
CA ILE A 207 -11.72 -4.37 11.82
C ILE A 207 -10.70 -3.26 11.59
N PHE A 208 -10.76 -2.19 12.40
CA PHE A 208 -9.94 -1.00 12.20
C PHE A 208 -9.71 -0.17 13.45
N PHE A 209 -8.62 0.60 13.42
CA PHE A 209 -8.35 1.71 14.32
C PHE A 209 -8.79 3.03 13.70
N VAL A 210 -9.35 3.94 14.50
CA VAL A 210 -9.75 5.29 14.10
C VAL A 210 -9.60 6.30 15.25
N LYS A 211 -9.28 7.54 14.92
CA LYS A 211 -9.29 8.67 15.87
C LYS A 211 -10.64 9.36 15.95
N LYS A 212 -10.97 9.96 17.09
CA LYS A 212 -12.22 10.74 17.23
C LYS A 212 -12.36 11.86 16.20
N GLU A 213 -11.25 12.50 15.81
CA GLU A 213 -11.25 13.57 14.79
C GLU A 213 -11.75 13.06 13.44
N SER A 214 -11.50 11.79 13.11
CA SER A 214 -12.01 11.13 11.91
C SER A 214 -13.52 10.84 11.98
N ILE A 215 -14.05 10.58 13.17
CA ILE A 215 -15.51 10.47 13.38
C ILE A 215 -16.18 11.85 13.28
N TYR A 216 -15.54 12.90 13.80
CA TYR A 216 -16.04 14.27 13.72
C TYR A 216 -16.05 14.89 12.31
N LEU A 217 -15.50 14.21 11.30
CA LEU A 217 -15.68 14.60 9.88
C LEU A 217 -17.16 14.58 9.46
N ASN A 218 -18.02 13.79 10.13
CA ASN A 218 -19.46 13.73 9.88
C ASN A 218 -20.21 14.10 11.16
N LYS A 219 -21.32 14.83 11.03
CA LYS A 219 -22.18 15.17 12.18
C LYS A 219 -22.81 13.91 12.79
N LYS A 220 -23.14 13.94 14.07
CA LYS A 220 -23.94 12.90 14.76
C LYS A 220 -25.18 12.45 13.97
N SER A 221 -25.89 13.39 13.35
CA SER A 221 -27.05 13.13 12.50
C SER A 221 -26.76 12.23 11.29
N CYS A 222 -25.53 12.23 10.77
CA CYS A 222 -25.12 11.38 9.66
C CYS A 222 -25.06 9.91 10.09
N TYR A 223 -24.51 9.64 11.28
CA TYR A 223 -24.46 8.30 11.86
C TYR A 223 -25.85 7.76 12.24
N ILE A 224 -26.74 8.63 12.75
CA ILE A 224 -28.15 8.29 13.01
C ILE A 224 -28.82 7.83 11.71
N LYS A 225 -28.71 8.62 10.64
CA LYS A 225 -29.27 8.28 9.32
C LYS A 225 -28.65 7.01 8.70
N LEU A 226 -27.34 6.80 8.85
CA LEU A 226 -26.70 5.54 8.43
C LEU A 226 -27.33 4.33 9.13
N ARG A 227 -27.63 4.45 10.44
CA ARG A 227 -28.26 3.38 11.22
C ARG A 227 -29.71 3.15 10.81
N GLU A 228 -30.44 4.23 10.49
CA GLU A 228 -31.79 4.15 9.93
C GLU A 228 -31.80 3.44 8.57
N ILE A 229 -30.84 3.75 7.67
CA ILE A 229 -30.70 3.07 6.36
C ILE A 229 -30.32 1.60 6.53
N LEU A 230 -29.36 1.31 7.42
CA LEU A 230 -28.91 -0.06 7.71
C LEU A 230 -30.09 -0.95 8.12
N LEU A 231 -30.91 -0.50 9.07
CA LEU A 231 -31.99 -1.29 9.67
C LEU A 231 -33.34 -1.17 8.93
N LYS A 232 -33.37 -0.49 7.78
CA LYS A 232 -34.62 -0.08 7.13
C LYS A 232 -35.46 -1.25 6.62
N ASP A 233 -34.82 -2.18 5.93
CA ASP A 233 -35.50 -3.24 5.18
C ASP A 233 -35.25 -4.65 5.79
N ASP A 234 -34.32 -4.76 6.74
CA ASP A 234 -33.91 -6.00 7.42
C ASP A 234 -33.34 -5.64 8.81
N ASP A 235 -33.79 -6.32 9.88
CA ASP A 235 -33.31 -6.04 11.24
C ASP A 235 -31.88 -6.54 11.50
N GLN A 236 -31.37 -7.48 10.70
CA GLN A 236 -29.96 -7.88 10.66
C GLN A 236 -29.13 -6.98 9.73
N GLY A 237 -29.75 -5.98 9.11
CA GLY A 237 -29.11 -5.06 8.18
C GLY A 237 -28.87 -5.61 6.77
N GLY A 238 -29.26 -6.87 6.51
CA GLY A 238 -29.35 -7.45 5.17
C GLY A 238 -28.18 -7.18 4.23
N LEU A 239 -28.48 -6.69 3.04
CA LEU A 239 -27.49 -6.33 2.03
C LEU A 239 -26.80 -4.98 2.33
N GLN A 240 -27.50 -4.11 3.07
CA GLN A 240 -27.07 -2.78 3.48
C GLN A 240 -25.84 -2.88 4.39
N GLY A 241 -25.79 -3.89 5.27
CA GLY A 241 -24.66 -4.20 6.13
C GLY A 241 -23.38 -4.50 5.34
N PHE A 242 -23.48 -5.29 4.26
CA PHE A 242 -22.32 -5.57 3.40
C PHE A 242 -21.82 -4.34 2.63
N VAL A 243 -22.68 -3.36 2.33
CA VAL A 243 -22.24 -2.07 1.74
C VAL A 243 -21.62 -1.16 2.81
N LEU A 244 -22.19 -1.15 4.03
CA LEU A 244 -21.65 -0.40 5.17
C LEU A 244 -20.26 -0.90 5.57
N GLU A 245 -20.04 -2.22 5.59
CA GLU A 245 -18.73 -2.84 5.81
C GLU A 245 -17.67 -2.26 4.85
N ARG A 246 -18.03 -2.10 3.56
CA ARG A 246 -17.13 -1.51 2.55
C ARG A 246 -16.89 -0.02 2.71
N LEU A 247 -17.79 0.68 3.40
CA LEU A 247 -17.81 2.13 3.50
C LEU A 247 -17.01 2.70 4.67
N TRP A 248 -16.67 1.92 5.70
CA TRP A 248 -16.10 2.46 6.95
C TRP A 248 -14.90 3.38 6.78
N ASN A 249 -13.91 2.98 5.98
CA ASN A 249 -12.74 3.82 5.73
C ASN A 249 -13.14 5.13 5.02
N TYR A 250 -14.00 5.07 3.99
CA TYR A 250 -14.50 6.27 3.32
C TYR A 250 -15.29 7.19 4.26
N ILE A 251 -16.23 6.66 5.04
CA ILE A 251 -17.02 7.43 6.02
C ILE A 251 -16.09 8.17 6.99
N LEU A 252 -15.03 7.52 7.45
CA LEU A 252 -14.14 8.01 8.50
C LEU A 252 -12.92 8.79 7.97
N THR A 253 -12.77 8.96 6.66
CA THR A 253 -11.63 9.71 6.09
C THR A 253 -12.00 10.68 4.96
N HIS A 254 -13.15 10.49 4.32
CA HIS A 254 -13.58 11.13 3.06
C HIS A 254 -12.59 10.97 1.88
N ASN A 255 -11.57 10.12 2.01
CA ASN A 255 -10.60 9.85 0.96
C ASN A 255 -11.29 9.22 -0.25
N SER A 256 -11.31 9.91 -1.39
CA SER A 256 -11.79 9.36 -2.65
C SER A 256 -11.02 9.95 -3.81
N TYR A 257 -10.99 9.24 -4.94
CA TYR A 257 -10.14 9.55 -6.09
C TYR A 257 -10.91 9.39 -7.40
N ASP A 258 -10.63 10.23 -8.40
CA ASP A 258 -11.26 10.21 -9.72
C ASP A 258 -10.66 9.12 -10.61
N SER A 259 -9.40 8.76 -10.38
CA SER A 259 -8.68 7.75 -11.16
C SER A 259 -7.57 7.07 -10.37
N LEU A 260 -7.09 5.93 -10.89
CA LEU A 260 -5.89 5.26 -10.38
C LEU A 260 -4.65 6.17 -10.44
N GLU A 261 -4.58 7.12 -11.37
CA GLU A 261 -3.45 8.06 -11.47
C GLU A 261 -3.41 9.03 -10.27
N GLU A 262 -4.57 9.51 -9.81
CA GLU A 262 -4.67 10.35 -8.60
C GLU A 262 -4.30 9.52 -7.36
N LEU A 263 -4.86 8.31 -7.24
CA LEU A 263 -4.59 7.38 -6.14
C LEU A 263 -3.10 7.02 -6.02
N ASN A 264 -2.46 6.72 -7.14
CA ASN A 264 -1.04 6.36 -7.18
C ASN A 264 -0.12 7.47 -6.64
N LYS A 265 -0.45 8.75 -6.88
CA LYS A 265 0.31 9.91 -6.35
C LYS A 265 0.28 10.00 -4.83
N VAL A 266 -0.74 9.42 -4.18
CA VAL A 266 -0.91 9.42 -2.72
C VAL A 266 -0.31 8.15 -2.10
N ASN A 267 -0.53 6.99 -2.70
CA ASN A 267 -0.12 5.69 -2.16
C ASN A 267 1.36 5.32 -2.40
N TRP A 268 1.97 5.72 -3.52
CA TRP A 268 3.24 5.15 -3.97
C TRP A 268 4.44 6.06 -3.66
N LYS A 269 5.03 5.90 -2.47
CA LYS A 269 6.31 6.51 -2.08
C LYS A 269 7.49 5.52 -2.17
N TYR A 270 7.72 4.98 -3.36
CA TYR A 270 8.97 4.26 -3.68
C TYR A 270 9.88 5.10 -4.58
N SER A 271 11.17 4.75 -4.61
CA SER A 271 12.25 5.67 -4.95
C SER A 271 12.04 6.46 -6.26
N ASN A 272 12.51 7.71 -6.25
CA ASN A 272 12.46 8.61 -7.41
C ASN A 272 13.25 8.09 -8.63
N PHE A 273 13.91 6.93 -8.56
CA PHE A 273 14.89 6.42 -9.51
C PHE A 273 14.60 4.97 -9.90
N CYS A 274 14.69 4.67 -11.19
CA CYS A 274 14.73 3.30 -11.71
C CYS A 274 15.89 3.19 -12.70
N ALA A 275 16.37 1.97 -12.97
CA ALA A 275 17.38 1.75 -13.99
C ALA A 275 17.07 0.55 -14.89
N LEU A 276 17.41 0.68 -16.17
CA LEU A 276 17.36 -0.43 -17.13
C LEU A 276 18.78 -0.94 -17.36
N TRP A 277 18.99 -2.26 -17.27
CA TRP A 277 20.27 -2.89 -17.55
C TRP A 277 20.20 -3.73 -18.82
N ASN A 278 21.13 -3.52 -19.75
CA ASN A 278 21.36 -4.39 -20.90
C ASN A 278 22.52 -5.34 -20.58
N LYS A 279 22.25 -6.65 -20.61
CA LYS A 279 23.17 -7.73 -20.28
C LYS A 279 24.29 -7.92 -21.30
N ASN A 280 24.03 -7.65 -22.59
CA ASN A 280 24.99 -7.86 -23.68
C ASN A 280 25.97 -6.69 -23.83
N SER A 281 25.51 -5.46 -23.61
CA SER A 281 26.35 -4.26 -23.62
C SER A 281 26.88 -3.89 -22.23
N ASN A 282 26.42 -4.57 -21.19
CA ASN A 282 26.67 -4.30 -19.76
C ASN A 282 26.43 -2.83 -19.36
N LEU A 283 25.34 -2.24 -19.88
CA LEU A 283 25.01 -0.82 -19.73
C LEU A 283 23.85 -0.66 -18.75
N VAL A 284 23.99 0.21 -17.75
CA VAL A 284 22.95 0.57 -16.77
C VAL A 284 22.50 2.00 -17.03
N LEU A 285 21.19 2.21 -17.20
CA LEU A 285 20.59 3.49 -17.60
C LEU A 285 19.65 3.96 -16.50
N PHE A 286 20.13 4.87 -15.63
CA PHE A 286 19.36 5.47 -14.54
C PHE A 286 18.44 6.59 -15.06
N TYR A 287 17.21 6.64 -14.55
CA TYR A 287 16.27 7.71 -14.85
C TYR A 287 15.38 8.05 -13.65
N THR A 288 15.04 9.33 -13.50
CA THR A 288 14.03 9.76 -12.53
C THR A 288 12.64 9.38 -13.03
N LYS A 289 11.82 8.77 -12.18
CA LYS A 289 10.73 7.90 -12.64
C LYS A 289 9.44 8.66 -13.05
N SER A 290 9.46 9.29 -14.22
CA SER A 290 8.26 9.49 -15.02
C SER A 290 8.12 8.35 -16.04
N HIS A 291 7.58 7.22 -15.55
CA HIS A 291 7.27 5.98 -16.28
C HIS A 291 8.49 5.18 -16.80
N GLU A 292 8.42 3.87 -17.04
CA GLU A 292 7.40 2.87 -16.69
C GLU A 292 7.92 2.09 -15.44
N ILE A 293 7.30 1.11 -14.78
CA ILE A 293 6.05 0.36 -14.94
C ILE A 293 5.21 0.51 -13.63
N HIS A 294 3.89 0.40 -13.75
CA HIS A 294 2.82 0.33 -12.73
C HIS A 294 2.44 -1.16 -12.51
N PRO A 295 1.85 -1.62 -11.40
CA PRO A 295 1.55 -3.05 -11.15
C PRO A 295 0.64 -3.77 -12.16
N LEU A 296 0.12 -3.06 -13.16
CA LEU A 296 -0.25 -3.66 -14.43
C LEU A 296 1.03 -4.15 -15.15
N ILE A 297 1.55 -5.29 -14.67
CA ILE A 297 2.56 -6.07 -15.38
C ILE A 297 1.90 -6.57 -16.67
N LYS A 298 1.98 -5.76 -17.73
CA LYS A 298 2.27 -6.34 -19.04
C LYS A 298 3.44 -7.29 -18.81
N LYS A 299 3.31 -8.55 -19.26
CA LYS A 299 4.50 -9.37 -19.49
C LYS A 299 5.49 -8.47 -20.24
N PRO A 300 6.73 -8.30 -19.78
CA PRO A 300 7.73 -7.74 -20.67
C PRO A 300 7.69 -8.59 -21.94
N GLU A 301 7.65 -7.96 -23.10
CA GLU A 301 8.14 -8.65 -24.29
C GLU A 301 9.55 -9.05 -23.92
N TYR A 302 9.76 -10.36 -23.74
CA TYR A 302 10.92 -10.88 -23.01
C TYR A 302 12.13 -10.82 -23.94
N ASP A 303 12.65 -9.62 -24.14
CA ASP A 303 13.95 -9.41 -24.73
C ASP A 303 14.98 -9.87 -23.70
N ALA A 304 15.50 -11.09 -23.89
CA ALA A 304 16.47 -11.73 -23.01
C ALA A 304 17.78 -10.94 -22.82
N ASN A 305 17.96 -9.83 -23.54
CA ASN A 305 19.10 -8.93 -23.46
C ASN A 305 18.91 -7.81 -22.41
N TYR A 306 17.71 -7.58 -21.87
CA TYR A 306 17.43 -6.51 -20.90
C TYR A 306 16.80 -7.02 -19.59
N ALA A 307 17.15 -6.38 -18.48
CA ALA A 307 16.51 -6.58 -17.18
C ALA A 307 16.29 -5.25 -16.45
N MET A 308 15.23 -5.17 -15.66
CA MET A 308 14.95 -4.00 -14.82
C MET A 308 15.71 -4.08 -13.51
N ILE A 309 16.34 -2.96 -13.12
CA ILE A 309 16.98 -2.77 -11.83
C ILE A 309 16.17 -1.74 -11.02
N TYR A 310 15.85 -2.08 -9.78
CA TYR A 310 15.16 -1.21 -8.83
C TYR A 310 16.01 -1.00 -7.58
N TYR A 311 15.85 0.16 -6.94
CA TYR A 311 16.58 0.50 -5.72
C TYR A 311 15.78 0.05 -4.49
N ASN A 312 16.36 -0.86 -3.72
CA ASN A 312 15.84 -1.32 -2.45
C ASN A 312 16.17 -0.30 -1.36
N ASN A 313 15.18 0.49 -0.95
CA ASN A 313 15.33 1.51 0.09
C ASN A 313 15.69 0.94 1.48
N ILE A 314 15.44 -0.35 1.74
CA ILE A 314 15.67 -1.01 3.03
C ILE A 314 17.11 -1.51 3.12
N GLU A 315 17.56 -2.28 2.13
CA GLU A 315 18.93 -2.78 2.04
C GLU A 315 19.94 -1.71 1.57
N LYS A 316 19.45 -0.60 1.02
CA LYS A 316 20.23 0.45 0.33
C LYS A 316 21.04 -0.07 -0.87
N LYS A 317 20.59 -1.16 -1.49
CA LYS A 317 21.21 -1.80 -2.66
C LYS A 317 20.28 -1.73 -3.87
N TYR A 318 20.84 -2.02 -5.04
CA TYR A 318 20.03 -2.23 -6.24
C TYR A 318 19.84 -3.73 -6.48
N GLU A 319 18.67 -4.11 -6.96
CA GLU A 319 18.30 -5.51 -7.18
C GLU A 319 17.64 -5.72 -8.54
N VAL A 320 17.78 -6.93 -9.05
CA VAL A 320 17.15 -7.41 -10.29
C VAL A 320 16.10 -8.46 -9.91
N LYS A 321 14.97 -8.46 -10.61
CA LYS A 321 14.02 -9.58 -10.55
C LYS A 321 14.79 -10.88 -10.84
N ASP A 322 14.69 -11.85 -9.92
CA ASP A 322 15.53 -13.06 -9.75
C ASP A 322 16.59 -12.98 -8.63
N GLY A 323 16.60 -11.94 -7.80
CA GLY A 323 17.32 -11.93 -6.51
C GLY A 323 18.84 -11.72 -6.60
N ILE A 324 19.32 -11.15 -7.72
CA ILE A 324 20.72 -10.73 -7.88
C ILE A 324 20.85 -9.30 -7.36
N TYR A 325 21.69 -9.11 -6.35
CA TYR A 325 21.94 -7.82 -5.71
C TYR A 325 23.23 -7.19 -6.24
N TYR A 326 23.18 -5.90 -6.51
CA TYR A 326 24.31 -5.11 -6.96
C TYR A 326 24.70 -4.10 -5.89
N ILE A 327 25.98 -4.12 -5.54
CA ILE A 327 26.58 -3.13 -4.65
C ILE A 327 27.05 -1.97 -5.54
N PHE A 328 26.22 -0.95 -5.62
CA PHE A 328 26.60 0.36 -6.14
C PHE A 328 26.82 1.28 -4.94
N GLU A 329 28.07 1.53 -4.58
CA GLU A 329 28.42 2.66 -3.72
C GLU A 329 28.25 3.92 -4.58
N SER A 330 27.27 4.76 -4.25
CA SER A 330 27.06 6.01 -4.97
C SER A 330 28.03 7.05 -4.44
N ASP A 331 29.27 7.03 -4.94
CA ASP A 331 30.31 7.99 -4.57
C ASP A 331 29.88 9.44 -4.89
N SER A 332 28.98 9.63 -5.86
CA SER A 332 28.15 10.83 -5.96
C SER A 332 26.79 10.57 -6.63
N GLY A 333 25.86 11.51 -6.45
CA GLY A 333 24.57 11.54 -7.14
C GLY A 333 24.35 12.90 -7.79
N MET A 334 24.18 12.94 -9.12
CA MET A 334 23.85 14.18 -9.84
C MET A 334 22.33 14.35 -9.99
N PHE A 335 21.76 15.27 -9.20
CA PHE A 335 20.34 15.60 -9.28
C PHE A 335 19.99 16.23 -10.63
N CYS A 336 19.05 15.62 -11.35
CA CYS A 336 18.56 16.10 -12.64
C CYS A 336 17.17 16.72 -12.46
N LEU A 337 17.03 18.03 -12.69
CA LEU A 337 15.75 18.74 -12.50
C LEU A 337 14.66 18.30 -13.49
N ASN A 338 15.05 17.80 -14.66
CA ASN A 338 14.15 17.22 -15.65
C ASN A 338 14.92 16.32 -16.64
N LEU A 339 14.18 15.63 -17.51
CA LEU A 339 14.70 14.75 -18.55
C LEU A 339 15.70 15.43 -19.50
N GLN A 340 15.56 16.72 -19.77
CA GLN A 340 16.49 17.46 -20.62
C GLN A 340 17.82 17.73 -19.91
N THR A 341 17.79 18.08 -18.61
CA THR A 341 19.00 18.21 -17.78
C THR A 341 19.74 16.88 -17.68
N ALA A 342 19.01 15.77 -17.49
CA ALA A 342 19.60 14.42 -17.50
C ALA A 342 20.28 14.10 -18.84
N LYS A 343 19.63 14.40 -19.97
CA LYS A 343 20.19 14.24 -21.33
C LYS A 343 21.47 15.05 -21.53
N THR A 344 21.53 16.30 -21.06
CA THR A 344 22.74 17.13 -21.15
C THR A 344 23.87 16.59 -20.28
N LEU A 345 23.60 16.21 -19.02
CA LEU A 345 24.62 15.66 -18.12
C LEU A 345 25.22 14.35 -18.62
N LEU A 346 24.37 13.43 -19.11
CA LEU A 346 24.81 12.15 -19.70
C LEU A 346 25.64 12.33 -20.99
N SER A 347 25.53 13.47 -21.67
CA SER A 347 26.32 13.76 -22.89
C SER A 347 27.73 14.31 -22.63
N MET A 348 28.07 14.65 -21.38
CA MET A 348 29.34 15.33 -21.03
C MET A 348 30.35 14.47 -20.24
N LYS A 349 29.96 13.32 -19.69
CA LYS A 349 30.84 12.47 -18.85
C LYS A 349 31.19 11.13 -19.51
N ILE A 350 32.15 11.13 -20.43
CA ILE A 350 32.96 9.94 -20.77
C ILE A 350 34.42 10.38 -21.00
N GLU A 351 35.24 10.26 -19.95
CA GLU A 351 36.71 10.20 -20.09
C GLU A 351 37.20 8.83 -19.61
N THR A 352 38.17 8.27 -20.32
CA THR A 352 38.61 6.88 -20.13
C THR A 352 39.77 6.77 -19.15
N ALA A 353 39.56 6.11 -18.01
CA ALA A 353 40.64 5.63 -17.15
C ALA A 353 40.97 4.15 -17.46
N ASN A 354 42.19 3.87 -17.90
CA ASN A 354 42.68 2.52 -18.15
C ASN A 354 42.99 1.80 -16.83
N LEU A 355 42.44 0.60 -16.64
CA LEU A 355 42.76 -0.28 -15.51
C LEU A 355 43.01 -1.71 -15.99
N PHE A 356 44.29 -2.02 -16.22
CA PHE A 356 44.77 -3.40 -16.16
C PHE A 356 44.99 -3.78 -14.69
N GLY A 357 44.44 -4.92 -14.26
CA GLY A 357 44.69 -5.53 -12.95
C GLY A 357 44.71 -7.06 -13.10
N PRO A 358 45.67 -7.79 -12.49
CA PRO A 358 45.94 -9.17 -12.86
C PRO A 358 45.02 -10.20 -12.18
N ILE A 359 44.85 -11.33 -12.86
CA ILE A 359 44.11 -12.51 -12.38
C ILE A 359 44.92 -13.22 -11.28
N SER A 360 44.28 -13.62 -10.17
CA SER A 360 44.90 -14.54 -9.20
C SER A 360 43.95 -15.61 -8.65
N SER A 361 44.40 -16.86 -8.84
CA SER A 361 44.12 -18.09 -8.06
C SER A 361 42.69 -18.66 -7.97
N PHE A 362 42.60 -19.92 -8.42
CA PHE A 362 41.60 -20.90 -8.00
C PHE A 362 41.62 -21.10 -6.47
N GLY A 363 40.47 -20.95 -5.81
CA GLY A 363 40.31 -21.30 -4.39
C GLY A 363 38.96 -20.87 -3.83
N ASN A 364 38.10 -21.84 -3.52
CA ASN A 364 36.73 -21.75 -2.96
C ASN A 364 35.56 -21.88 -3.96
N ILE A 365 35.33 -23.10 -4.44
CA ILE A 365 34.13 -23.47 -5.21
C ILE A 365 32.95 -23.90 -4.29
N LEU A 366 33.19 -24.25 -3.03
CA LEU A 366 32.18 -24.84 -2.13
C LEU A 366 31.49 -23.87 -1.15
N SER A 367 31.99 -22.64 -0.96
CA SER A 367 31.38 -21.65 -0.05
C SER A 367 30.47 -20.63 -0.74
N ASN A 368 30.35 -20.68 -2.08
CA ASN A 368 29.57 -19.74 -2.90
C ASN A 368 28.19 -20.23 -3.33
N LEU A 369 27.78 -21.44 -2.92
CA LEU A 369 26.50 -22.07 -3.36
C LEU A 369 25.24 -21.56 -2.63
N PHE A 370 25.39 -20.85 -1.50
CA PHE A 370 24.26 -20.36 -0.68
C PHE A 370 24.35 -18.88 -0.29
N LYS A 371 25.11 -18.07 -1.06
CA LYS A 371 25.09 -16.61 -0.93
C LYS A 371 24.44 -15.98 -2.17
N PRO A 372 23.62 -14.92 -2.04
CA PRO A 372 23.20 -14.14 -3.19
C PRO A 372 24.42 -13.65 -3.96
N GLN A 373 24.48 -13.90 -5.27
CA GLN A 373 25.60 -13.43 -6.07
C GLN A 373 25.60 -11.91 -6.12
N THR A 374 26.57 -11.29 -5.46
CA THR A 374 26.79 -9.85 -5.49
C THR A 374 27.81 -9.47 -6.57
N LYS A 375 27.48 -8.43 -7.34
CA LYS A 375 28.42 -7.78 -8.26
C LYS A 375 28.61 -6.33 -7.86
N SER A 376 29.86 -5.88 -7.85
CA SER A 376 30.24 -4.48 -7.63
C SER A 376 30.45 -3.76 -8.97
N VAL A 377 30.02 -2.50 -9.03
CA VAL A 377 30.28 -1.58 -10.15
C VAL A 377 30.51 -0.19 -9.54
N SER A 378 31.69 0.38 -9.74
CA SER A 378 32.08 1.71 -9.26
C SER A 378 32.18 2.71 -10.42
N PHE A 379 31.93 3.98 -10.13
CA PHE A 379 31.99 5.09 -11.09
C PHE A 379 32.90 6.19 -10.54
N VAL A 380 33.82 6.70 -11.37
CA VAL A 380 34.80 7.73 -10.96
C VAL A 380 34.30 9.11 -11.37
N ASP A 381 34.43 10.08 -10.46
CA ASP A 381 33.97 11.45 -10.66
C ASP A 381 35.05 12.37 -11.26
N SER A 382 34.63 13.38 -12.02
CA SER A 382 35.52 14.43 -12.56
C SER A 382 34.78 15.78 -12.60
N PRO A 383 35.41 16.92 -12.23
CA PRO A 383 34.74 18.19 -12.01
C PRO A 383 34.47 18.96 -13.31
N VAL A 384 33.28 19.57 -13.40
CA VAL A 384 32.79 20.25 -14.59
C VAL A 384 33.45 21.62 -14.78
N GLN A 385 34.05 21.86 -15.95
CA GLN A 385 34.19 23.22 -16.50
C GLN A 385 33.20 23.43 -17.64
N CYS A 386 32.42 24.51 -17.54
CA CYS A 386 31.51 24.92 -18.61
C CYS A 386 32.30 25.46 -19.80
N VAL A 387 32.16 24.86 -20.98
CA VAL A 387 32.58 25.47 -22.25
C VAL A 387 31.45 25.44 -23.25
N SER A 388 31.10 26.62 -23.73
CA SER A 388 30.18 26.86 -24.83
C SER A 388 30.89 26.64 -26.18
N LYS A 389 30.55 25.56 -26.88
CA LYS A 389 30.48 25.50 -28.35
C LYS A 389 29.86 24.18 -28.82
N ILE A 390 28.81 24.28 -29.63
CA ILE A 390 28.23 23.14 -30.34
C ILE A 390 29.05 22.97 -31.62
N ASP A 391 29.97 22.01 -31.65
CA ASP A 391 30.65 21.61 -32.89
C ASP A 391 29.88 20.46 -33.57
N ASN A 392 29.36 20.75 -34.75
CA ASN A 392 28.45 19.89 -35.49
C ASN A 392 29.17 18.74 -36.23
N LYS A 393 29.60 17.70 -35.50
CA LYS A 393 30.14 16.47 -36.11
C LYS A 393 29.60 15.17 -35.49
N PHE A 394 28.30 14.94 -35.62
CA PHE A 394 27.72 13.59 -35.60
C PHE A 394 26.62 13.48 -36.67
N ASN A 395 26.73 12.50 -37.57
CA ASN A 395 25.68 12.20 -38.53
C ASN A 395 24.46 11.59 -37.83
N ASN A 396 23.26 11.90 -38.33
CA ASN A 396 21.99 11.48 -37.71
C ASN A 396 21.75 9.95 -37.72
N SER A 397 22.59 9.16 -38.39
CA SER A 397 22.53 7.69 -38.45
C SER A 397 22.91 6.99 -37.15
N ASP A 398 23.68 7.64 -36.27
CA ASP A 398 24.28 6.98 -35.10
C ASP A 398 23.51 7.24 -33.78
N LYS A 399 22.33 7.86 -33.88
CA LYS A 399 21.41 8.11 -32.76
C LYS A 399 20.11 7.35 -33.00
N LEU A 400 19.93 6.21 -32.33
CA LEU A 400 18.61 5.59 -32.23
C LEU A 400 17.82 6.28 -31.12
N LEU A 401 17.05 7.28 -31.53
CA LEU A 401 15.89 7.77 -30.79
C LEU A 401 14.68 6.95 -31.21
N ASP A 402 13.99 6.34 -30.24
CA ASP A 402 12.65 5.81 -30.50
C ASP A 402 11.63 6.96 -30.57
N LYS A 403 10.37 6.66 -30.94
CA LYS A 403 9.31 7.67 -31.05
C LYS A 403 8.88 8.28 -29.69
N LYS A 404 9.48 7.86 -28.57
CA LYS A 404 9.23 8.37 -27.22
C LYS A 404 10.44 9.14 -26.63
N GLY A 405 11.54 9.24 -27.37
CA GLY A 405 12.65 10.13 -27.05
C GLY A 405 13.66 9.59 -26.02
N ALA A 406 13.77 8.26 -25.90
CA ALA A 406 14.89 7.60 -25.23
C ALA A 406 16.13 7.59 -26.15
N LEU A 407 17.34 7.76 -25.59
CA LEU A 407 18.60 7.76 -26.33
C LEU A 407 19.45 6.55 -25.92
N ALA A 408 19.79 5.68 -26.88
CA ALA A 408 20.72 4.56 -26.67
C ALA A 408 22.14 4.92 -27.15
N LEU A 409 23.16 4.51 -26.40
CA LEU A 409 24.58 4.64 -26.77
C LEU A 409 25.15 3.29 -27.22
N LYS A 410 25.92 3.29 -28.32
CA LYS A 410 26.40 2.10 -29.03
C LYS A 410 27.89 1.86 -28.74
N LYS A 411 28.28 0.61 -28.43
CA LYS A 411 29.63 0.23 -27.95
C LYS A 411 30.78 0.50 -28.94
N ASN A 412 30.51 0.60 -30.23
CA ASN A 412 31.55 0.56 -31.28
C ASN A 412 32.37 1.86 -31.45
N LEU A 413 32.26 2.81 -30.52
CA LEU A 413 33.14 4.00 -30.44
C LEU A 413 34.29 3.85 -29.42
N LEU A 414 34.45 2.67 -28.82
CA LEU A 414 35.46 2.40 -27.78
C LEU A 414 36.51 1.34 -28.18
N SER A 415 36.58 0.94 -29.45
CA SER A 415 37.62 0.07 -29.97
C SER A 415 38.49 0.83 -30.98
N HIS A 416 39.64 1.33 -30.54
CA HIS A 416 40.73 1.63 -31.48
C HIS A 416 41.40 0.32 -31.91
N ASP A 417 41.82 0.27 -33.18
CA ASP A 417 42.23 -0.93 -33.90
C ASP A 417 43.29 -1.80 -33.19
N SER A 418 42.88 -2.98 -32.75
CA SER A 418 43.80 -4.11 -32.60
C SER A 418 43.78 -4.98 -33.88
N ASN A 419 44.25 -4.41 -35.01
CA ASN A 419 44.87 -5.14 -36.14
C ASN A 419 45.14 -4.23 -37.37
N LYS A 420 46.23 -3.46 -37.30
CA LYS A 420 46.97 -3.01 -38.49
C LYS A 420 48.44 -2.81 -38.13
N TYR A 421 49.24 -3.88 -38.24
CA TYR A 421 50.67 -3.86 -38.62
C TYR A 421 51.18 -5.31 -38.73
N GLN A 422 50.73 -6.02 -39.77
CA GLN A 422 51.55 -7.03 -40.45
C GLN A 422 51.90 -6.46 -41.82
N ASN A 423 53.16 -6.00 -41.96
CA ASN A 423 53.97 -5.88 -43.18
C ASN A 423 55.14 -4.94 -42.91
N HIS A 424 56.17 -5.44 -42.22
CA HIS A 424 57.52 -5.53 -42.77
C HIS A 424 58.30 -6.62 -42.03
#